data_AF-A0A1Y4N2B0-F1
#
_entry.id   AF-A0A1Y4N2B0-F1
#
_cell.length_a   1.000
_cell.length_b   1.000
_cell.length_c   1.000
_cell.angle_alpha   90.00
_cell.angle_beta   90.00
_cell.angle_gamma   90.00
#
_symmetry.space_group_name_H-M   'P 1'
#
loop_
_entity.id
_entity.type
_entity.pdbx_description
1 polymer ?
#
loop_
_entity_poly.entity_id
_entity_poly.type
_entity_poly.pdbx_seq_one_letter_code
_entity_poly.pdbx_strand_id
1 'polypeptide(L)'
;MQSYWQVVDRDIIDVKRYLLTVCEDIDEVHDLVNQSMDIYILKKKIAKNKELEILVFTRIKRLIDRAVSLQEMEYDLVMMNLLIEQHFYPLLIYKYKLLNHILQLGGFSVETYCLLRHLIKFSPKVIEPFVLSVCKRLNINKEKYYYLTCYILLLEKEYKKVYHYFKYISIDERIERYLPSLYNYSPRLYRKYAKMMYVPLELINE
;
A
#
# COMPACT_ATOMS: atom_id res chain seq x y z
N MET A 1 2.94 -3.07 -12.73
CA MET A 1 2.47 -2.93 -11.33
C MET A 1 1.36 -3.92 -11.06
N GLN A 2 1.74 -5.15 -10.70
CA GLN A 2 0.80 -6.17 -10.21
C GLN A 2 0.49 -5.97 -8.71
N SER A 3 1.43 -5.43 -7.92
CA SER A 3 1.31 -5.44 -6.45
C SER A 3 0.20 -4.57 -5.87
N TYR A 4 -0.06 -3.38 -6.44
CA TYR A 4 -1.12 -2.49 -5.95
C TYR A 4 -2.53 -3.11 -6.03
N TRP A 5 -2.81 -3.92 -7.07
CA TRP A 5 -4.13 -4.51 -7.30
C TRP A 5 -4.30 -5.91 -6.70
N GLN A 6 -3.22 -6.55 -6.26
CA GLN A 6 -3.24 -7.95 -5.82
C GLN A 6 -3.59 -8.16 -4.33
N VAL A 7 -3.84 -7.09 -3.56
CA VAL A 7 -3.69 -7.18 -2.10
C VAL A 7 -4.99 -7.04 -1.30
N VAL A 8 -6.13 -6.73 -1.91
CA VAL A 8 -7.36 -6.53 -1.12
C VAL A 8 -8.19 -7.81 -0.94
N ASP A 9 -8.09 -8.77 -1.86
CA ASP A 9 -8.84 -10.03 -1.81
C ASP A 9 -7.90 -11.24 -1.79
N ARG A 10 -7.42 -11.60 -0.60
CA ARG A 10 -6.75 -12.89 -0.39
C ARG A 10 -7.79 -13.95 -0.04
N ASP A 11 -7.67 -15.11 -0.67
CA ASP A 11 -8.50 -16.26 -0.31
C ASP A 11 -8.09 -16.80 1.07
N ILE A 12 -9.07 -17.31 1.82
CA ILE A 12 -8.84 -17.94 3.13
C ILE A 12 -7.86 -19.12 3.01
N ILE A 13 -7.85 -19.85 1.88
CA ILE A 13 -6.91 -20.95 1.65
C ILE A 13 -5.47 -20.48 1.70
N ASP A 14 -5.16 -19.35 1.05
CA ASP A 14 -3.80 -18.79 1.04
C ASP A 14 -3.37 -18.31 2.42
N VAL A 15 -4.29 -17.65 3.14
CA VAL A 15 -4.02 -17.17 4.51
C VAL A 15 -3.78 -18.35 5.46
N LYS A 16 -4.55 -19.44 5.34
CA LYS A 16 -4.36 -20.66 6.13
C LYS A 16 -3.02 -21.34 5.84
N ARG A 17 -2.67 -21.50 4.56
CA ARG A 17 -1.38 -22.09 4.16
C ARG A 17 -0.21 -21.26 4.68
N TYR A 18 -0.31 -19.95 4.56
CA TYR A 18 0.68 -19.04 5.10
C TYR A 18 0.82 -19.21 6.62
N LEU A 19 -0.28 -19.19 7.36
CA LEU A 19 -0.25 -19.36 8.81
C LEU A 19 0.36 -20.70 9.23
N LEU A 20 -0.01 -21.80 8.57
CA LEU A 20 0.59 -23.13 8.82
C LEU A 20 2.09 -23.15 8.53
N THR A 21 2.54 -22.45 7.48
CA THR A 21 3.98 -22.39 7.14
C THR A 21 4.76 -21.58 8.17
N VAL A 22 4.21 -20.43 8.58
CA VAL A 22 4.87 -19.55 9.57
C VAL A 22 4.86 -20.18 10.96
N CYS A 23 3.91 -21.06 11.26
CA CYS A 23 3.66 -21.65 12.56
C CYS A 23 3.68 -23.19 12.54
N GLU A 24 4.56 -23.80 11.73
CA GLU A 24 4.58 -25.25 11.46
C GLU A 24 4.76 -26.15 12.70
N ASP A 25 5.38 -25.64 13.75
CA ASP A 25 5.68 -26.30 15.02
C ASP A 25 4.66 -25.98 16.13
N ILE A 26 3.52 -25.39 15.78
CA ILE A 26 2.49 -24.98 16.76
C ILE A 26 1.20 -25.75 16.47
N ASP A 27 0.98 -26.84 17.22
CA ASP A 27 -0.19 -27.72 17.07
C ASP A 27 -1.53 -26.95 17.15
N GLU A 28 -1.63 -25.97 18.04
CA GLU A 28 -2.84 -25.15 18.22
C GLU A 28 -3.26 -24.44 16.92
N VAL A 29 -2.30 -24.11 16.04
CA VAL A 29 -2.58 -23.46 14.76
C VAL A 29 -3.28 -24.40 13.79
N HIS A 30 -2.97 -25.69 13.81
CA HIS A 30 -3.62 -26.68 12.95
C HIS A 30 -5.12 -26.77 13.23
N ASP A 31 -5.49 -26.88 14.51
CA ASP A 31 -6.90 -26.91 14.93
C ASP A 31 -7.61 -25.60 14.60
N LEU A 32 -6.95 -24.47 14.88
CA LEU A 32 -7.49 -23.14 14.61
C LEU A 32 -7.79 -22.95 13.11
N VAL A 33 -6.87 -23.36 12.24
CA VAL A 33 -7.00 -23.30 10.78
C VAL A 33 -8.14 -24.18 10.28
N ASN A 34 -8.26 -25.42 10.78
CA ASN A 34 -9.31 -26.35 10.37
C ASN A 34 -10.71 -25.83 10.71
N GLN A 35 -10.86 -25.19 11.87
CA GLN A 35 -12.14 -24.70 12.35
C GLN A 35 -12.51 -23.28 11.89
N SER A 36 -11.70 -22.63 11.05
CA SER A 36 -11.95 -21.25 10.61
C SER A 36 -12.50 -21.24 9.19
N MET A 37 -13.73 -20.77 9.00
CA MET A 37 -14.37 -20.76 7.68
C MET A 37 -13.95 -19.57 6.81
N ASP A 38 -13.54 -18.47 7.44
CA ASP A 38 -13.12 -17.25 6.79
C ASP A 38 -11.99 -16.55 7.58
N ILE A 39 -11.43 -15.49 6.99
CA ILE A 39 -10.30 -14.75 7.57
C ILE A 39 -10.72 -14.02 8.85
N TYR A 40 -11.97 -13.57 8.94
CA TYR A 40 -12.48 -12.85 10.10
C TYR A 40 -12.53 -13.75 11.34
N ILE A 41 -13.06 -14.98 11.20
CA ILE A 41 -13.09 -15.99 12.25
C ILE A 41 -11.67 -16.38 12.64
N LEU A 42 -10.79 -16.59 11.67
CA LEU A 42 -9.38 -16.93 11.89
C LEU A 42 -8.68 -15.86 12.76
N LYS A 43 -8.76 -14.60 12.35
CA LYS A 43 -8.22 -13.45 13.09
C LYS A 43 -8.78 -13.37 14.51
N LYS A 44 -10.11 -13.49 14.66
CA LYS A 44 -10.77 -13.42 15.97
C LYS A 44 -10.33 -14.53 16.91
N LYS A 45 -10.10 -15.75 16.40
CA LYS A 45 -9.58 -16.87 17.18
C LYS A 45 -8.14 -16.62 17.63
N ILE A 46 -7.26 -16.16 16.72
CA ILE A 46 -5.89 -15.77 17.06
C ILE A 46 -5.91 -14.70 18.17
N ALA A 47 -6.71 -13.64 18.01
CA ALA A 47 -6.78 -12.53 18.96
C ALA A 47 -7.35 -12.92 20.34
N LYS A 48 -8.10 -14.03 20.43
CA LYS A 48 -8.63 -14.56 21.69
C LYS A 48 -7.53 -15.20 22.54
N ASN A 49 -6.51 -15.80 21.90
CA ASN A 49 -5.32 -16.31 22.58
C ASN A 49 -4.18 -15.30 22.45
N LYS A 50 -3.93 -14.53 23.52
CA LYS A 50 -2.92 -13.45 23.49
C LYS A 50 -1.50 -13.95 23.28
N GLU A 51 -1.16 -15.13 23.79
CA GLU A 51 0.16 -15.73 23.60
C GLU A 51 0.35 -16.12 22.13
N LEU A 52 -0.68 -16.74 21.53
CA LEU A 52 -0.68 -17.07 20.11
C LEU A 52 -0.61 -15.83 19.22
N GLU A 53 -1.39 -14.78 19.53
CA GLU A 53 -1.35 -13.51 18.79
C GLU A 53 0.06 -12.88 18.81
N ILE A 54 0.71 -12.87 19.97
CA ILE A 54 2.11 -12.40 20.12
C ILE A 54 3.06 -13.28 19.29
N LEU A 55 2.90 -14.60 19.34
CA LEU A 55 3.75 -15.56 18.64
C LEU A 55 3.64 -15.40 17.12
N VAL A 56 2.41 -15.40 16.58
CA VAL A 56 2.14 -15.18 15.15
C VAL A 56 2.71 -13.83 14.71
N PHE A 57 2.45 -12.76 15.47
CA PHE A 57 3.02 -11.44 15.19
C PHE A 57 4.55 -11.47 15.14
N THR A 58 5.21 -12.10 16.12
CA THR A 58 6.67 -12.14 16.24
C THR A 58 7.31 -12.89 15.08
N ARG A 59 6.68 -13.97 14.63
CA ARG A 59 7.18 -14.75 13.49
C ARG A 59 7.05 -14.00 12.18
N ILE A 60 5.87 -13.45 11.88
CA ILE A 60 5.69 -12.67 10.65
C ILE A 60 6.60 -11.44 10.66
N LYS A 61 6.75 -10.77 11.81
CA LYS A 61 7.69 -9.66 11.98
C LYS A 61 9.12 -10.05 11.58
N ARG A 62 9.59 -11.23 12.00
CA ARG A 62 10.94 -11.71 11.64
C ARG A 62 11.11 -11.95 10.14
N LEU A 63 10.05 -12.38 9.44
CA LEU A 63 10.07 -12.53 7.99
C LEU A 63 10.18 -11.16 7.31
N ILE A 64 9.34 -10.20 7.70
CA ILE A 64 9.39 -8.82 7.20
C ILE A 64 10.77 -8.19 7.44
N ASP A 65 11.35 -8.35 8.65
CA ASP A 65 12.66 -7.80 8.99
C ASP A 65 13.82 -8.45 8.20
N ARG A 66 13.63 -9.65 7.65
CA ARG A 66 14.63 -10.40 6.87
C ARG A 66 14.36 -10.38 5.37
N ALA A 67 13.26 -9.76 4.93
CA ALA A 67 12.88 -9.70 3.54
C ALA A 67 13.99 -9.05 2.71
N VAL A 68 14.35 -9.68 1.59
CA VAL A 68 15.39 -9.15 0.69
C VAL A 68 14.81 -8.26 -0.40
N SER A 69 13.48 -8.29 -0.58
CA SER A 69 12.78 -7.47 -1.55
C SER A 69 11.56 -6.76 -0.94
N LEU A 70 11.17 -5.63 -1.53
CA LEU A 70 9.93 -4.92 -1.15
C LEU A 70 8.69 -5.77 -1.38
N GLN A 71 8.74 -6.72 -2.31
CA GLN A 71 7.63 -7.61 -2.66
C GLN A 71 7.40 -8.67 -1.57
N GLU A 72 8.48 -9.28 -1.07
CA GLU A 72 8.43 -10.17 0.10
C GLU A 72 7.92 -9.42 1.33
N MET A 73 8.49 -8.24 1.58
CA MET A 73 8.07 -7.38 2.69
C MET A 73 6.58 -7.02 2.61
N GLU A 74 6.09 -6.67 1.42
CA GLU A 74 4.68 -6.38 1.17
C GLU A 74 3.81 -7.62 1.43
N TYR A 75 4.21 -8.78 0.91
CA TYR A 75 3.46 -10.03 1.08
C TYR A 75 3.27 -10.39 2.56
N ASP A 76 4.34 -10.38 3.35
CA ASP A 76 4.29 -10.74 4.77
C ASP A 76 3.53 -9.70 5.59
N LEU A 77 3.67 -8.41 5.26
CA LEU A 77 2.93 -7.33 5.91
C LEU A 77 1.42 -7.43 5.67
N VAL A 78 1.01 -7.83 4.46
CA VAL A 78 -0.39 -8.07 4.12
C VAL A 78 -0.94 -9.22 4.94
N MET A 79 -0.21 -10.33 5.03
CA MET A 79 -0.61 -11.47 5.85
C MET A 79 -0.70 -11.08 7.33
N MET A 80 0.25 -10.29 7.84
CA MET A 80 0.20 -9.74 9.20
C MET A 80 -1.08 -8.92 9.43
N ASN A 81 -1.48 -8.07 8.48
CA ASN A 81 -2.71 -7.27 8.58
C ASN A 81 -3.99 -8.11 8.51
N LEU A 82 -3.96 -9.25 7.83
CA LEU A 82 -5.09 -10.19 7.75
C LEU A 82 -5.20 -11.06 9.00
N LEU A 83 -4.10 -11.34 9.70
CA LEU A 83 -4.06 -12.28 10.82
C LEU A 83 -4.11 -11.61 12.20
N ILE A 84 -3.54 -10.40 12.33
CA ILE A 84 -3.41 -9.69 13.61
C ILE A 84 -4.50 -8.62 13.74
N GLU A 85 -4.99 -8.40 14.97
CA GLU A 85 -5.96 -7.35 15.23
C GLU A 85 -5.39 -5.95 14.99
N GLN A 86 -6.21 -5.08 14.41
CA GLN A 86 -5.77 -3.74 14.00
C GLN A 86 -5.35 -2.84 15.18
N HIS A 87 -5.86 -3.14 16.38
CA HIS A 87 -5.56 -2.42 17.61
C HIS A 87 -4.50 -3.11 18.49
N PHE A 88 -3.88 -4.18 17.99
CA PHE A 88 -2.81 -4.86 18.70
C PHE A 88 -1.60 -3.93 18.86
N TYR A 89 -1.29 -3.56 20.11
CA TYR A 89 -0.31 -2.50 20.40
C TYR A 89 1.10 -2.76 19.82
N PRO A 90 1.68 -3.98 19.91
CA PRO A 90 2.96 -4.27 19.28
C PRO A 90 2.97 -4.06 17.75
N LEU A 91 1.86 -4.35 17.07
CA LEU A 91 1.70 -4.11 15.63
C LEU A 91 1.76 -2.61 15.32
N LEU A 92 1.07 -1.78 16.10
CA LEU A 92 1.05 -0.32 15.90
C LEU A 92 2.45 0.29 16.02
N ILE A 93 3.21 -0.09 17.06
CA ILE A 93 4.60 0.34 17.24
C ILE A 93 5.45 -0.12 16.06
N TYR A 94 5.31 -1.39 15.67
CA TYR A 94 6.11 -1.96 14.61
C TYR A 94 5.86 -1.27 13.26
N LYS A 95 4.60 -1.03 12.89
CA LYS A 95 4.24 -0.33 11.65
C LYS A 95 4.87 1.06 11.58
N TYR A 96 4.89 1.79 12.69
CA TYR A 96 5.53 3.10 12.75
C TYR A 96 7.06 3.01 12.53
N LYS A 97 7.72 2.04 13.16
CA LYS A 97 9.16 1.81 12.97
C LYS A 97 9.48 1.39 11.54
N LEU A 98 8.69 0.46 11.00
CA LEU A 98 8.86 -0.07 9.65
C LEU A 98 8.66 1.02 8.58
N LEU A 99 7.66 1.89 8.74
CA LEU A 99 7.45 3.05 7.86
C LEU A 99 8.70 3.93 7.79
N ASN A 100 9.28 4.24 8.94
CA ASN A 100 10.49 5.07 9.00
C ASN A 100 11.69 4.37 8.35
N HIS A 101 11.82 3.06 8.58
CA HIS A 101 12.89 2.25 8.00
C HIS A 101 12.81 2.19 6.47
N ILE A 102 11.62 1.93 5.90
CA ILE A 102 11.41 1.88 4.44
C ILE A 102 11.78 3.23 3.80
N LEU A 103 11.34 4.34 4.40
CA LEU A 103 11.65 5.67 3.88
C LEU A 103 13.15 6.02 3.97
N GLN A 104 13.86 5.50 4.98
CA GLN A 104 15.31 5.69 5.12
C GLN A 104 16.11 4.89 4.09
N LEU A 105 15.67 3.67 3.75
CA LEU A 105 16.38 2.81 2.81
C LEU A 105 16.08 3.14 1.34
N GLY A 106 14.80 3.28 1.00
CA GLY A 106 14.33 3.36 -0.39
C GLY A 106 13.94 4.76 -0.86
N GLY A 107 13.96 5.76 0.03
CA GLY A 107 13.38 7.07 -0.24
C GLY A 107 11.87 6.97 -0.46
N PHE A 108 11.36 7.74 -1.43
CA PHE A 108 9.94 7.69 -1.79
C PHE A 108 9.74 7.62 -3.31
N SER A 109 9.17 6.49 -3.71
CA SER A 109 8.75 6.11 -5.05
C SER A 109 7.36 5.46 -4.99
N VAL A 110 6.78 5.16 -6.17
CA VAL A 110 5.49 4.46 -6.27
C VAL A 110 5.57 3.06 -5.65
N GLU A 111 6.69 2.36 -5.82
CA GLU A 111 6.91 1.03 -5.26
C GLU A 111 6.96 1.08 -3.72
N THR A 112 7.69 2.03 -3.15
CA THR A 112 7.67 2.24 -1.69
C THR A 112 6.29 2.65 -1.20
N TYR A 113 5.54 3.45 -1.97
CA TYR A 113 4.18 3.84 -1.64
C TYR A 113 3.25 2.63 -1.52
N CYS A 114 3.32 1.66 -2.44
CA CYS A 114 2.51 0.45 -2.38
C CYS A 114 2.70 -0.31 -1.06
N LEU A 115 3.93 -0.37 -0.55
CA LEU A 115 4.21 -0.96 0.76
C LEU A 115 3.68 -0.09 1.92
N LEU A 116 3.94 1.23 1.87
CA LEU A 116 3.49 2.18 2.89
C LEU A 116 1.95 2.22 3.01
N ARG A 117 1.22 1.92 1.93
CA ARG A 117 -0.25 1.80 1.89
C ARG A 117 -0.82 0.80 2.90
N HIS A 118 -0.05 -0.22 3.27
CA HIS A 118 -0.45 -1.27 4.22
C HIS A 118 -0.09 -0.94 5.67
N LEU A 119 0.76 0.07 5.89
CA LEU A 119 1.19 0.50 7.22
C LEU A 119 0.25 1.54 7.85
N ILE A 120 -0.54 2.24 7.04
CA ILE A 120 -1.38 3.32 7.53
C ILE A 120 -2.83 3.16 7.05
N LYS A 121 -3.78 3.68 7.83
CA LYS A 121 -5.18 3.74 7.44
C LYS A 121 -5.37 4.86 6.41
N PHE A 122 -5.29 4.53 5.13
CA PHE A 122 -5.48 5.50 4.06
C PHE A 122 -6.96 5.86 3.87
N SER A 123 -7.19 7.12 3.52
CA SER A 123 -8.46 7.62 3.02
C SER A 123 -8.19 8.67 1.92
N PRO A 124 -9.16 8.94 1.03
CA PRO A 124 -9.02 9.94 -0.04
C PRO A 124 -8.57 11.33 0.44
N LYS A 125 -8.94 11.69 1.67
CA LYS A 125 -8.61 12.97 2.31
C LYS A 125 -7.17 13.03 2.83
N VAL A 126 -6.52 11.88 3.03
CA VAL A 126 -5.21 11.75 3.67
C VAL A 126 -4.08 11.54 2.65
N ILE A 127 -4.37 11.10 1.43
CA ILE A 127 -3.37 10.79 0.40
C ILE A 127 -2.43 11.98 0.13
N GLU A 128 -2.98 13.13 -0.26
CA GLU A 128 -2.16 14.30 -0.63
C GLU A 128 -1.38 14.88 0.58
N PRO A 129 -1.98 15.07 1.77
CA PRO A 129 -1.22 15.46 2.96
C PRO A 129 -0.08 14.48 3.31
N PHE A 130 -0.32 13.18 3.18
CA PHE A 130 0.69 12.15 3.41
C PHE A 130 1.85 12.29 2.42
N VAL A 131 1.56 12.31 1.12
CA VAL A 131 2.56 12.45 0.05
C VAL A 131 3.38 13.73 0.25
N LEU A 132 2.71 14.85 0.56
CA LEU A 132 3.38 16.12 0.85
C LEU A 132 4.32 16.02 2.06
N SER A 133 3.87 15.39 3.15
CA SER A 133 4.68 15.25 4.37
C SER A 133 5.95 14.41 4.13
N VAL A 134 5.83 13.33 3.36
CA VAL A 134 6.96 12.46 3.00
C VAL A 134 7.91 13.17 2.05
N CYS A 135 7.39 13.82 1.00
CA CYS A 135 8.21 14.59 0.06
C CYS A 135 8.97 15.73 0.75
N LYS A 136 8.33 16.45 1.67
CA LYS A 136 9.00 17.48 2.49
C LYS A 136 10.12 16.89 3.35
N ARG A 137 9.83 15.79 4.06
CA ARG A 137 10.82 15.11 4.91
C ARG A 137 12.05 14.64 4.13
N LEU A 138 11.85 14.20 2.89
CA LEU A 138 12.91 13.68 2.03
C LEU A 138 13.49 14.71 1.05
N ASN A 139 13.12 15.99 1.18
CA ASN A 139 13.54 17.07 0.29
C ASN A 139 13.34 16.76 -1.21
N ILE A 140 12.22 16.11 -1.54
CA ILE A 140 11.87 15.78 -2.93
C ILE A 140 11.49 17.05 -3.68
N ASN A 141 12.06 17.22 -4.88
CA ASN A 141 11.79 18.38 -5.72
C ASN A 141 10.32 18.46 -6.18
N LYS A 142 9.91 19.64 -6.62
CA LYS A 142 8.50 19.96 -6.94
C LYS A 142 7.94 19.10 -8.09
N GLU A 143 8.74 18.86 -9.12
CA GLU A 143 8.34 18.06 -10.28
C GLU A 143 8.10 16.59 -9.89
N LYS A 144 9.05 15.98 -9.20
CA LYS A 144 8.93 14.60 -8.70
C LYS A 144 7.78 14.47 -7.69
N TYR A 145 7.55 15.48 -6.86
CA TYR A 145 6.37 15.54 -5.99
C TYR A 145 5.07 15.49 -6.79
N TYR A 146 4.90 16.31 -7.83
CA TYR A 146 3.69 16.31 -8.64
C TYR A 146 3.50 14.99 -9.39
N TYR A 147 4.56 14.44 -9.96
CA TYR A 147 4.52 13.14 -10.64
C TYR A 147 4.10 12.02 -9.68
N LEU A 148 4.77 11.90 -8.52
CA LEU A 148 4.43 10.88 -7.52
C LEU A 148 3.00 11.04 -7.01
N THR A 149 2.57 12.28 -6.74
CA THR A 149 1.20 12.55 -6.28
C THR A 149 0.17 12.15 -7.33
N CYS A 150 0.40 12.51 -8.59
CA CYS A 150 -0.49 12.17 -9.69
C CYS A 150 -0.61 10.65 -9.85
N TYR A 151 0.52 9.94 -9.86
CA TYR A 151 0.52 8.48 -10.01
C TYR A 151 -0.14 7.79 -8.80
N ILE A 152 0.14 8.24 -7.57
CA ILE A 152 -0.50 7.69 -6.37
C ILE A 152 -2.02 7.88 -6.41
N LEU A 153 -2.51 9.06 -6.83
CA LEU A 153 -3.94 9.30 -6.97
C LEU A 153 -4.57 8.44 -8.08
N LEU A 154 -3.84 8.17 -9.17
CA LEU A 154 -4.28 7.25 -10.22
C LEU A 154 -4.42 5.81 -9.72
N LEU A 155 -3.48 5.35 -8.89
CA LEU A 155 -3.54 4.04 -8.24
C LEU A 155 -4.77 3.95 -7.34
N GLU A 156 -4.96 4.94 -6.47
CA GLU A 156 -6.10 5.01 -5.53
C GLU A 156 -7.45 5.34 -6.20
N LYS A 157 -7.51 5.40 -7.54
CA LYS A 157 -8.71 5.75 -8.34
C LYS A 157 -9.32 7.12 -7.98
N GLU A 158 -8.52 8.04 -7.46
CA GLU A 158 -8.93 9.41 -7.12
C GLU A 158 -8.94 10.31 -8.37
N TYR A 159 -9.62 9.87 -9.43
CA TYR A 159 -9.57 10.46 -10.77
C TYR A 159 -9.95 11.93 -10.83
N LYS A 160 -10.89 12.38 -9.97
CA LYS A 160 -11.25 13.80 -9.88
C LYS A 160 -10.06 14.68 -9.54
N LYS A 161 -9.22 14.22 -8.62
CA LYS A 161 -8.04 14.96 -8.13
C LYS A 161 -6.90 14.93 -9.13
N VAL A 162 -6.70 13.80 -9.81
CA VAL A 162 -5.65 13.61 -10.83
C VAL A 162 -5.65 14.73 -11.87
N TYR A 163 -6.82 15.17 -12.32
CA TYR A 163 -6.95 16.25 -13.30
C TYR A 163 -6.27 17.56 -12.90
N HIS A 164 -6.16 17.85 -11.59
CA HIS A 164 -5.47 19.05 -11.11
C HIS A 164 -3.95 18.99 -11.27
N TYR A 165 -3.39 17.79 -11.47
CA TYR A 165 -1.96 17.56 -11.56
C TYR A 165 -1.43 17.54 -13.01
N PHE A 166 -2.28 17.36 -14.02
CA PHE A 166 -1.85 17.20 -15.42
C PHE A 166 -1.11 18.37 -16.04
N LYS A 167 -1.29 19.59 -15.51
CA LYS A 167 -0.51 20.76 -15.96
C LYS A 167 0.90 20.83 -15.36
N TYR A 168 1.24 19.91 -14.45
CA TYR A 168 2.50 19.90 -13.72
C TYR A 168 3.37 18.67 -14.02
N ILE A 169 2.91 17.78 -14.90
CA ILE A 169 3.60 16.54 -15.20
C ILE A 169 3.62 16.29 -16.70
N SER A 170 4.68 15.63 -17.18
CA SER A 170 4.68 15.01 -18.49
C SER A 170 4.03 13.63 -18.39
N ILE A 171 3.21 13.29 -19.39
CA ILE A 171 2.59 11.97 -19.48
C ILE A 171 3.59 11.00 -20.10
N ASP A 172 3.93 9.95 -19.35
CA ASP A 172 4.75 8.84 -19.79
C ASP A 172 3.91 7.57 -19.96
N GLU A 173 4.53 6.50 -20.46
CA GLU A 173 3.88 5.21 -20.68
C GLU A 173 3.19 4.64 -19.40
N ARG A 174 3.67 5.01 -18.20
CA ARG A 174 3.08 4.52 -16.95
C ARG A 174 1.74 5.21 -16.68
N ILE A 175 1.67 6.52 -16.90
CA ILE A 175 0.46 7.33 -16.72
C ILE A 175 -0.53 7.11 -17.88
N GLU A 176 -0.05 6.92 -19.11
CA GLU A 176 -0.89 6.69 -20.29
C GLU A 176 -1.89 5.54 -20.12
N ARG A 177 -1.46 4.48 -19.41
CA ARG A 177 -2.30 3.30 -19.13
C ARG A 177 -3.60 3.64 -18.38
N TYR A 178 -3.66 4.78 -17.71
CA TYR A 178 -4.84 5.23 -16.98
C TYR A 178 -5.77 6.16 -17.79
N LEU A 179 -5.35 6.61 -18.98
CA LEU A 179 -6.15 7.52 -19.81
C LEU A 179 -7.55 6.98 -20.13
N PRO A 180 -7.76 5.68 -20.46
CA PRO A 180 -9.11 5.14 -20.65
C PRO A 180 -9.97 5.25 -19.40
N SER A 181 -9.42 4.94 -18.22
CA SER A 181 -10.14 5.03 -16.93
C SER A 181 -10.52 6.46 -16.60
N LEU A 182 -9.65 7.43 -16.89
CA LEU A 182 -9.93 8.86 -16.69
C LEU A 182 -11.03 9.35 -17.63
N TYR A 183 -10.97 8.96 -18.91
CA TYR A 183 -12.01 9.27 -19.89
C TYR A 183 -13.37 8.71 -19.43
N ASN A 184 -13.41 7.44 -19.02
CA ASN A 184 -14.62 6.78 -18.54
C ASN A 184 -15.18 7.45 -17.27
N TYR A 185 -14.30 7.92 -16.38
CA TYR A 185 -14.72 8.67 -15.19
C TYR A 185 -15.41 10.00 -15.56
N SER A 186 -14.84 10.78 -16.49
CA SER A 186 -15.47 12.01 -16.96
C SER A 186 -14.91 12.47 -18.32
N PRO A 187 -15.61 12.21 -19.44
CA PRO A 187 -15.17 12.65 -20.76
C PRO A 187 -15.01 14.18 -20.86
N ARG A 188 -15.85 14.92 -20.13
CA ARG A 188 -15.80 16.40 -20.07
C ARG A 188 -14.50 16.88 -19.43
N LEU A 189 -14.12 16.34 -18.28
CA LEU A 189 -12.87 16.72 -17.61
C LEU A 189 -11.67 16.25 -18.45
N TYR A 190 -11.73 15.03 -18.98
CA TYR A 190 -10.69 14.51 -19.86
C TYR A 190 -10.41 15.45 -21.02
N ARG A 191 -11.42 15.84 -21.81
CA ARG A 191 -11.24 16.77 -22.94
C ARG A 191 -10.73 18.15 -22.50
N LYS A 192 -11.14 18.63 -21.32
CA LYS A 192 -10.67 19.92 -20.77
C LYS A 192 -9.16 19.90 -20.50
N TYR A 193 -8.67 18.84 -19.85
CA TYR A 193 -7.27 18.74 -19.44
C TYR A 193 -6.37 18.07 -20.49
N ALA A 194 -6.92 17.32 -21.44
CA ALA A 194 -6.17 16.70 -22.54
C ALA A 194 -5.37 17.72 -23.35
N LYS A 195 -5.91 18.94 -23.51
CA LYS A 195 -5.19 20.05 -24.17
C LYS A 195 -3.95 20.51 -23.41
N MET A 196 -3.90 20.29 -22.09
CA MET A 196 -2.78 20.66 -21.22
C MET A 196 -1.73 19.54 -21.12
N MET A 197 -2.06 18.30 -21.51
CA MET A 197 -1.17 17.14 -21.41
C MET A 197 0.01 17.18 -22.38
N TYR A 198 -0.15 17.90 -23.51
CA TYR A 198 0.84 17.96 -24.59
C TYR A 198 1.60 19.29 -24.62
N VAL A 199 1.44 20.14 -23.61
CA VAL A 199 2.19 21.39 -23.48
C VAL A 199 3.49 21.07 -22.75
N PRO A 200 4.67 21.32 -23.35
CA PRO A 200 5.95 21.19 -22.67
C PRO A 200 5.95 21.93 -21.32
N LEU A 201 6.45 21.28 -20.26
CA LEU A 201 6.47 21.85 -18.90
C LEU A 201 7.21 23.20 -18.84
N GLU A 202 8.17 23.42 -19.73
CA GLU A 202 8.93 24.66 -19.90
C GLU A 202 8.04 25.86 -20.25
N LEU A 203 6.91 25.64 -20.93
CA LEU A 203 5.99 26.69 -21.39
C LEU A 203 4.85 26.99 -20.38
N ILE A 204 4.79 26.28 -19.26
CA ILE A 204 3.75 26.42 -18.23
C ILE A 204 4.24 27.28 -17.03
N ASN A 205 5.56 27.50 -16.92
CA ASN A 205 6.18 28.22 -15.81
C ASN A 205 6.54 29.70 -16.13
N GLU A 206 5.98 30.29 -17.19
CA GLU A 206 5.96 31.75 -17.42
C GLU A 206 4.70 32.41 -16.84
#